data_AF-A0A2P9GXQ1-F1
#
_entry.id   AF-A0A2P9GXQ1-F1
#
_cell.length_a   1.000
_cell.length_b   1.000
_cell.length_c   1.000
_cell.angle_alpha   90.00
_cell.angle_beta   90.00
_cell.angle_gamma   90.00
#
_symmetry.space_group_name_H-M   'P 1'
#
loop_
_entity.id
_entity.type
_entity.pdbx_description
1 polymer ?
#
loop_
_entity_poly.entity_id
_entity_poly.type
_entity_poly.pdbx_seq_one_letter_code
_entity_poly.pdbx_strand_id
1 'polypeptide(L)'
;MKKAAAETYRDIDFTHAQRGAVMKAEPGKKKISIRLDNRILDHFRSIVESAGEGNYQTLINDALVAYIQRKSMLEAVRQVVREEVAGSMVAREGVGKPRQPRTRRAAAVA
;
A
#
# COMPACT_ATOMS: atom_id res chain seq x y z
N MET A 1 30.71 2.64 40.51
CA MET A 1 29.34 2.93 40.04
C MET A 1 28.54 3.49 41.22
N LYS A 2 28.11 4.75 41.17
CA LYS A 2 27.34 5.37 42.26
C LYS A 2 25.89 4.89 42.16
N LYS A 3 25.39 4.18 43.17
CA LYS A 3 23.98 3.77 43.24
C LYS A 3 23.13 5.01 43.53
N ALA A 4 22.22 5.35 42.62
CA ALA A 4 21.19 6.35 42.90
C ALA A 4 20.29 5.80 44.01
N ALA A 5 20.14 6.55 45.10
CA ALA A 5 19.24 6.19 46.18
C ALA A 5 17.81 6.15 45.63
N ALA A 6 17.09 5.05 45.90
CA ALA A 6 15.67 4.96 45.57
C ALA A 6 14.91 6.08 46.30
N GLU A 7 14.03 6.78 45.60
CA GLU A 7 13.20 7.83 46.19
C GLU A 7 12.39 7.26 47.37
N THR A 8 12.36 7.99 48.48
CA THR A 8 11.59 7.66 49.68
C THR A 8 10.12 7.51 49.33
N TYR A 9 9.44 6.53 49.95
CA TYR A 9 8.02 6.23 49.75
C TYR A 9 7.17 7.51 49.75
N ARG A 10 6.54 7.82 48.62
CA ARG A 10 5.60 8.93 48.48
C ARG A 10 4.21 8.40 48.83
N ASP A 11 3.59 8.97 49.84
CA ASP A 11 2.20 8.70 50.18
C ASP A 11 1.31 9.40 49.14
N ILE A 12 1.03 8.68 48.04
CA ILE A 12 0.22 9.20 46.94
C ILE A 12 -1.23 8.84 47.21
N ASP A 13 -2.04 9.85 47.50
CA ASP A 13 -3.47 9.70 47.69
C ASP A 13 -4.17 9.47 46.33
N PHE A 14 -4.73 8.26 46.15
CA PHE A 14 -5.45 7.85 44.95
C PHE A 14 -6.99 7.97 45.09
N THR A 15 -7.50 8.62 46.14
CA THR A 15 -8.95 8.68 46.43
C THR A 15 -9.78 9.29 45.28
N HIS A 16 -9.18 10.16 44.47
CA HIS A 16 -9.79 10.76 43.26
C HIS A 16 -9.19 10.25 41.94
N ALA A 17 -8.37 9.21 41.98
CA ALA A 17 -7.75 8.67 40.77
C ALA A 17 -8.79 7.97 39.89
N GLN A 18 -8.97 8.47 38.68
CA GLN A 18 -9.86 7.86 37.70
C GLN A 18 -9.12 6.73 36.96
N ARG A 19 -9.65 5.50 37.03
CA ARG A 19 -9.11 4.38 36.26
C ARG A 19 -9.51 4.56 34.79
N GLY A 20 -8.52 4.81 33.94
CA GLY A 20 -8.72 4.99 32.51
C GLY A 20 -7.41 4.85 31.73
N ALA A 21 -7.52 4.64 30.42
CA ALA A 21 -6.35 4.63 29.56
C ALA A 21 -5.69 6.01 29.57
N VAL A 22 -4.42 6.08 30.02
CA VAL A 22 -3.63 7.31 30.12
C VAL A 22 -3.44 7.97 28.75
N MET A 23 -3.43 7.17 27.67
CA MET A 23 -3.34 7.63 26.29
C MET A 23 -4.65 7.42 25.57
N LYS A 24 -5.19 8.49 24.98
CA LYS A 24 -6.31 8.40 24.04
C LYS A 24 -5.84 7.67 22.79
N ALA A 25 -6.68 6.80 22.23
CA ALA A 25 -6.40 6.19 20.94
C ALA A 25 -6.21 7.28 19.88
N GLU A 26 -5.15 7.17 19.08
CA GLU A 26 -4.89 8.14 18.03
C GLU A 26 -6.08 8.19 17.05
N PRO A 27 -6.56 9.39 16.69
CA PRO A 27 -7.69 9.54 15.76
C PRO A 27 -7.36 8.88 14.41
N GLY A 28 -8.30 8.10 13.88
CA GLY A 28 -8.17 7.40 12.60
C GLY A 28 -7.59 5.98 12.67
N LYS A 29 -7.00 5.56 13.81
CA LYS A 29 -6.53 4.18 14.00
C LYS A 29 -7.58 3.37 14.76
N LYS A 30 -7.96 2.19 14.23
CA LYS A 30 -8.86 1.24 14.92
C LYS A 30 -8.04 0.14 15.57
N LYS A 31 -8.20 -0.05 16.88
CA LYS A 31 -7.65 -1.23 17.57
C LYS A 31 -8.42 -2.47 17.10
N ILE A 32 -7.71 -3.41 16.49
CA ILE A 32 -8.25 -4.69 16.06
C ILE A 32 -7.51 -5.82 16.78
N SER A 33 -8.23 -6.91 17.07
CA SER A 33 -7.62 -8.15 17.56
C SER A 33 -7.48 -9.09 16.37
N ILE A 34 -6.25 -9.19 15.84
CA ILE A 34 -5.92 -10.08 14.71
C ILE A 34 -4.77 -11.00 15.10
N ARG A 35 -4.74 -12.20 14.53
CA ARG A 35 -3.60 -13.10 14.63
C ARG A 35 -2.61 -12.76 13.51
N LEU A 36 -1.36 -12.51 13.88
CA LEU A 36 -0.24 -12.31 12.96
C LEU A 36 0.76 -13.45 13.15
N ASP A 37 1.46 -13.81 12.07
CA ASP A 37 2.55 -14.78 12.15
C ASP A 37 3.66 -14.23 13.07
N ASN A 38 4.18 -15.08 13.95
CA ASN A 38 5.27 -14.74 14.85
C ASN A 38 6.50 -14.23 14.08
N ARG A 39 6.77 -14.79 12.89
CA ARG A 39 7.90 -14.35 12.05
C ARG A 39 7.78 -12.89 11.64
N ILE A 40 6.56 -12.39 11.42
CA ILE A 40 6.31 -10.99 11.09
C ILE A 40 6.60 -10.14 12.33
N LEU A 41 6.07 -10.54 13.49
CA LEU A 41 6.28 -9.82 14.75
C LEU A 41 7.78 -9.75 15.11
N ASP A 42 8.49 -10.86 14.99
CA ASP A 42 9.91 -10.95 15.31
C ASP A 42 10.76 -10.08 14.38
N HIS A 43 10.45 -10.09 13.08
CA HIS A 43 11.15 -9.25 12.10
C HIS A 43 11.00 -7.75 12.42
N PHE A 44 9.77 -7.28 12.63
CA PHE A 44 9.53 -5.85 12.93
C PHE A 44 10.04 -5.45 14.32
N ARG A 45 10.03 -6.38 15.29
CA ARG A 45 10.63 -6.13 16.60
C ARG A 45 12.14 -5.95 16.50
N SER A 46 12.82 -6.83 15.76
CA SER A 46 14.28 -6.73 15.54
C SER A 46 14.68 -5.40 14.88
N ILE A 47 13.87 -4.91 13.92
CA ILE A 47 14.10 -3.59 13.29
C ILE A 47 14.04 -2.47 14.33
N VAL A 48 13.00 -2.45 15.17
CA VAL A 48 12.84 -1.41 16.21
C VAL A 48 13.94 -1.48 17.26
N GLU A 49 14.30 -2.70 17.70
CA GLU A 49 15.40 -2.91 18.65
C GLU A 49 16.73 -2.39 18.10
N SER A 50 16.99 -2.60 16.80
CA SER A 50 18.20 -2.10 16.14
C SER A 50 18.23 -0.57 15.98
N ALA A 51 17.07 0.05 15.77
CA ALA A 51 16.93 1.50 15.62
C ALA A 51 16.91 2.25 16.96
N GLY A 52 16.74 1.54 18.08
CA GLY A 52 16.74 2.09 19.44
C GLY A 52 15.48 2.91 19.81
N GLU A 53 14.61 3.20 18.84
CA GLU A 53 13.37 3.96 19.04
C GLU A 53 12.31 3.55 17.99
N GLY A 54 11.07 3.36 18.42
CA GLY A 54 9.94 3.10 17.51
C GLY A 54 8.88 2.14 18.05
N ASN A 55 7.76 2.04 17.33
CA ASN A 55 6.69 1.08 17.60
C ASN A 55 6.56 0.11 16.43
N TYR A 56 6.76 -1.19 16.68
CA TYR A 56 6.65 -2.22 15.65
C TYR A 56 5.25 -2.25 15.00
N GLN A 57 4.21 -1.83 15.73
CA GLN A 57 2.86 -1.72 15.18
C GLN A 57 2.76 -0.64 14.09
N THR A 58 3.48 0.47 14.25
CA THR A 58 3.55 1.54 13.24
C THR A 58 4.22 1.03 11.97
N LEU A 59 5.35 0.33 12.09
CA LEU A 59 6.05 -0.23 10.93
C LEU A 59 5.21 -1.26 10.17
N ILE A 60 4.50 -2.12 10.90
CA ILE A 60 3.58 -3.09 10.29
C ILE A 60 2.49 -2.33 9.51
N ASN A 61 1.91 -1.29 10.10
CA ASN A 61 0.88 -0.50 9.43
C ASN A 61 1.42 0.20 8.18
N ASP A 62 2.60 0.81 8.25
CA ASP A 62 3.22 1.49 7.11
C ASP A 62 3.53 0.51 5.97
N ALA A 63 3.98 -0.70 6.29
CA ALA A 63 4.17 -1.76 5.31
C ALA A 63 2.86 -2.18 4.62
N LEU A 64 1.76 -2.27 5.37
CA LEU A 64 0.43 -2.56 4.81
C LEU A 64 -0.06 -1.43 3.91
N VAL A 65 0.14 -0.17 4.30
CA VAL A 65 -0.20 1.00 3.47
C VAL A 65 0.62 1.00 2.18
N ALA A 66 1.93 0.75 2.28
CA ALA A 66 2.81 0.66 1.12
C ALA A 66 2.39 -0.47 0.16
N TYR A 67 1.91 -1.60 0.69
CA TYR A 67 1.37 -2.69 -0.12
C TYR A 67 0.12 -2.27 -0.91
N ILE A 68 -0.81 -1.54 -0.27
CA ILE A 68 -2.01 -1.02 -0.93
C ILE A 68 -1.62 -0.07 -2.07
N GLN A 69 -0.68 0.84 -1.83
CA GLN A 69 -0.20 1.80 -2.84
C GLN A 69 0.53 1.12 -4.01
N ARG A 70 1.32 0.08 -3.75
CA ARG A 70 1.97 -0.70 -4.82
C ARG A 70 0.95 -1.41 -5.70
N LYS A 71 -0.12 -1.96 -5.10
CA LYS A 71 -1.18 -2.61 -5.86
C LYS A 71 -1.88 -1.64 -6.81
N SER A 72 -2.21 -0.42 -6.35
CA SER A 72 -2.82 0.60 -7.22
C SER A 72 -1.88 1.05 -8.34
N MET A 73 -0.59 1.23 -8.05
CA MET A 73 0.41 1.57 -9.08
C MET A 73 0.52 0.47 -10.16
N LEU A 74 0.58 -0.80 -9.76
CA LEU A 74 0.69 -1.91 -10.71
C LEU A 74 -0.56 -2.03 -11.60
N GLU A 75 -1.74 -1.77 -11.05
CA GLU A 75 -2.98 -1.74 -11.84
C GLU A 75 -2.96 -0.60 -12.86
N ALA A 76 -2.52 0.60 -12.45
CA ALA A 76 -2.38 1.74 -13.35
C ALA A 76 -1.39 1.45 -14.49
N VAL A 77 -0.22 0.87 -14.18
CA VAL A 77 0.77 0.47 -15.20
C VAL A 77 0.20 -0.58 -16.15
N ARG A 78 -0.50 -1.60 -15.63
CA ARG A 78 -1.14 -2.62 -16.48
C ARG A 78 -2.20 -2.03 -17.40
N GLN A 79 -2.91 -1.00 -16.93
CA GLN A 79 -3.91 -0.31 -17.75
C GLN A 79 -3.25 0.42 -18.91
N VAL A 80 -2.24 1.25 -18.64
CA VAL A 80 -1.49 1.98 -19.67
C VAL A 80 -0.86 1.00 -20.67
N VAL A 81 -0.22 -0.07 -20.20
CA VAL A 81 0.38 -1.08 -21.10
C VAL A 81 -0.68 -1.75 -21.97
N ARG A 82 -1.88 -2.06 -21.45
CA ARG A 82 -2.97 -2.62 -22.26
C ARG A 82 -3.47 -1.63 -23.32
N GLU A 83 -3.57 -0.35 -22.97
CA GLU A 83 -3.97 0.70 -23.91
C GLU A 83 -2.96 0.86 -25.04
N GLU A 84 -1.66 0.85 -24.74
CA GLU A 84 -0.59 0.92 -25.74
C GLU A 84 -0.53 -0.34 -26.63
N VAL A 85 -0.73 -1.53 -26.04
CA VAL A 85 -0.78 -2.79 -26.81
C VAL A 85 -2.03 -2.83 -27.70
N ALA A 86 -3.19 -2.42 -27.20
CA ALA A 86 -4.41 -2.34 -27.99
C ALA A 86 -4.31 -1.29 -29.10
N GLY A 87 -3.77 -0.11 -28.80
CA GLY A 87 -3.52 0.96 -29.78
C GLY A 87 -2.53 0.54 -30.87
N SER A 88 -1.49 -0.21 -30.51
CA SER A 88 -0.52 -0.73 -31.48
C SER A 88 -1.04 -1.92 -32.29
N MET A 89 -1.99 -2.71 -31.78
CA MET A 89 -2.70 -3.73 -32.55
C MET A 89 -3.67 -3.11 -33.57
N VAL A 90 -4.42 -2.08 -33.18
CA VAL A 90 -5.32 -1.34 -34.09
C VAL A 90 -4.53 -0.61 -35.19
N ALA A 91 -3.34 -0.08 -34.87
CA ALA A 91 -2.44 0.50 -35.88
C ALA A 91 -1.90 -0.53 -36.89
N ARG A 92 -1.84 -1.82 -36.51
CA ARG A 92 -1.40 -2.92 -37.38
C ARG A 92 -2.52 -3.45 -38.29
N GLU A 93 -3.77 -3.41 -37.85
CA GLU A 93 -4.93 -3.87 -38.65
C GLU A 93 -5.33 -2.88 -39.77
N GLY A 94 -4.84 -1.63 -39.74
CA GLY A 94 -5.12 -0.62 -40.77
C GLY A 94 -4.35 -0.77 -42.10
N VAL A 95 -3.34 -1.66 -42.17
CA VAL A 95 -2.51 -1.85 -43.37
C VAL A 95 -3.04 -3.03 -44.21
N GLY A 96 -4.26 -2.88 -44.73
CA GLY A 96 -4.91 -3.92 -45.51
C GLY A 96 -6.09 -3.40 -46.30
N LYS A 97 -5.94 -2.30 -47.05
CA LYS A 97 -7.02 -1.78 -47.91
C LYS A 97 -7.19 -2.74 -49.11
N PRO A 98 -8.35 -3.42 -49.30
CA PRO A 98 -8.56 -4.21 -50.50
C PRO A 98 -8.66 -3.25 -51.70
N ARG A 99 -7.85 -3.51 -52.73
CA ARG A 99 -7.87 -2.82 -54.03
C ARG A 99 -9.28 -2.90 -54.61
N GLN A 100 -9.95 -1.76 -54.78
CA GLN A 100 -11.20 -1.69 -55.50
C GLN A 100 -11.01 -2.25 -56.94
N PRO A 101 -11.90 -3.13 -57.41
CA PRO A 101 -11.84 -3.58 -58.80
C PRO A 101 -12.20 -2.41 -59.71
N ARG A 102 -11.30 -2.09 -60.63
CA ARG A 102 -11.49 -1.04 -61.65
C ARG A 102 -12.69 -1.44 -62.50
N THR A 103 -13.75 -0.65 -62.43
CA THR A 103 -14.88 -0.74 -63.35
C THR A 103 -14.35 -0.53 -64.76
N ARG A 104 -14.36 -1.60 -65.58
CA ARG A 104 -14.15 -1.46 -67.02
C ARG A 104 -15.40 -0.80 -67.58
N ARG A 105 -15.27 0.48 -67.96
CA ARG A 105 -16.20 1.13 -68.88
C ARG A 105 -16.28 0.27 -70.14
N ALA A 106 -17.43 -0.37 -70.36
CA ALA A 106 -17.78 -0.87 -71.68
C ALA A 106 -18.18 0.35 -72.52
N ALA A 107 -17.30 0.73 -73.44
CA ALA A 107 -17.65 1.57 -74.55
C ALA A 107 -18.47 0.74 -75.56
N ALA A 108 -19.38 1.45 -76.22
CA ALA A 108 -20.25 1.02 -77.31
C ALA A 108 -19.56 0.19 -78.41
N VAL A 109 -20.36 -0.54 -79.20
CA VAL A 109 -20.63 -0.27 -80.63
C VAL A 109 -21.23 -1.52 -81.32
N ALA A 110 -22.30 -1.25 -82.08
CA ALA A 110 -22.93 -2.01 -83.18
C ALA A 110 -23.60 -3.36 -82.89
#